data_AF-A0A512PJI4-F1
#
_entry.id   AF-A0A512PJI4-F1
#
_cell.length_a   1.000
_cell.length_b   1.000
_cell.length_c   1.000
_cell.angle_alpha   90.00
_cell.angle_beta   90.00
_cell.angle_gamma   90.00
#
_symmetry.space_group_name_H-M   'P 1'
#
loop_
_entity.id
_entity.type
_entity.pdbx_description
1 polymer ?
#
loop_
_entity_poly.entity_id
_entity_poly.type
_entity_poly.pdbx_seq_one_letter_code
_entity_poly.pdbx_strand_id
1 'polypeptide(L)'
;MLSRTKQYLRKNGYFYKKEYIRPLLTPDNIYIFRFGRDRLDNRLIIRYSHKWTGRQRINEIDLRLHKQKHPRIFDNESELLQYLEGHLLKHEAKVRAREEKAQKAHENNDDKEHQVPDGASK
;
A
#
# COMPACT_ATOMS: atom_id res chain seq x y z
N MET A 1 -14.92 8.06 9.98
CA MET A 1 -13.49 7.74 10.06
C MET A 1 -12.84 7.85 8.68
N LEU A 2 -11.73 8.59 8.59
CA LEU A 2 -10.94 8.82 7.38
C LEU A 2 -11.69 9.51 6.21
N SER A 3 -12.51 10.52 6.50
CA SER A 3 -13.31 11.19 5.44
C SER A 3 -12.45 11.99 4.47
N ARG A 4 -11.46 12.75 4.95
CA ARG A 4 -10.56 13.58 4.15
C ARG A 4 -9.63 12.70 3.33
N THR A 5 -9.08 11.65 3.92
CA THR A 5 -8.24 10.67 3.19
C THR A 5 -9.02 10.02 2.04
N LYS A 6 -10.28 9.62 2.27
CA LYS A 6 -11.14 9.05 1.20
C LYS A 6 -11.40 10.04 0.08
N GLN A 7 -11.65 11.31 0.40
CA GLN A 7 -11.84 12.35 -0.60
C GLN A 7 -10.57 12.59 -1.41
N TYR A 8 -9.41 12.71 -0.75
CA TYR A 8 -8.10 12.83 -1.40
C TYR A 8 -7.85 11.67 -2.38
N LEU A 9 -8.07 10.43 -1.94
CA LEU A 9 -7.85 9.25 -2.77
C LEU A 9 -8.75 9.26 -4.01
N ARG A 10 -10.05 9.52 -3.86
CA ARG A 10 -10.98 9.63 -4.99
C ARG A 10 -10.58 10.72 -5.97
N LYS A 11 -10.23 11.91 -5.46
CA LYS A 11 -9.81 13.05 -6.28
C LYS A 11 -8.57 12.74 -7.13
N ASN A 12 -7.70 11.87 -6.64
CA ASN A 12 -6.46 11.48 -7.32
C ASN A 12 -6.59 10.18 -8.13
N GLY A 13 -7.80 9.65 -8.31
CA GLY A 13 -8.06 8.46 -9.13
C GLY A 13 -7.78 7.12 -8.45
N TYR A 14 -7.73 7.09 -7.12
CA TYR A 14 -7.61 5.84 -6.37
C TYR A 14 -8.99 5.27 -6.04
N PHE A 15 -9.13 3.97 -6.30
CA PHE A 15 -10.24 3.18 -5.78
C PHE A 15 -9.89 2.65 -4.40
N TYR A 16 -10.92 2.32 -3.63
CA TYR A 16 -10.73 1.72 -2.32
C TYR A 16 -11.84 0.75 -1.95
N LYS A 17 -11.51 -0.18 -1.06
CA LYS A 17 -12.43 -1.15 -0.45
C LYS A 17 -12.25 -1.17 1.05
N LYS A 18 -13.37 -1.19 1.77
CA LYS A 18 -13.42 -1.33 3.24
C LYS A 18 -13.52 -2.81 3.60
N GLU A 19 -12.71 -3.23 4.57
CA GLU A 19 -12.80 -4.54 5.22
C GLU A 19 -12.75 -4.33 6.74
N TYR A 20 -13.74 -4.84 7.48
CA TYR A 20 -13.81 -4.69 8.92
C TYR A 20 -13.45 -6.00 9.61
N ILE A 21 -12.63 -5.93 10.66
CA ILE A 21 -12.28 -7.08 11.48
C ILE A 21 -12.53 -6.70 12.93
N ARG A 22 -13.23 -7.57 13.66
CA ARG A 22 -13.39 -7.47 15.11
C ARG A 22 -12.55 -8.56 15.76
N PRO A 23 -11.30 -8.28 16.18
CA PRO A 23 -10.48 -9.29 16.81
C PRO A 23 -11.09 -9.68 18.15
N LEU A 24 -11.10 -10.98 18.47
CA LEU A 24 -11.63 -11.47 19.74
C LEU A 24 -10.70 -11.16 20.93
N LEU A 25 -9.41 -10.96 20.67
CA LEU A 25 -8.35 -10.93 21.69
C LEU A 25 -7.76 -9.53 21.96
N THR A 26 -8.16 -8.50 21.21
CA THR A 26 -7.62 -7.13 21.40
C THR A 26 -8.73 -6.16 21.74
N PRO A 27 -8.51 -5.21 22.68
CA PRO A 27 -9.52 -4.21 23.03
C PRO A 27 -9.81 -3.24 21.87
N ASP A 28 -8.85 -3.07 20.97
CA ASP A 28 -8.97 -2.22 19.80
C ASP A 28 -9.77 -2.90 18.68
N ASN A 29 -10.69 -2.12 18.09
CA ASN A 29 -11.35 -2.50 16.86
C ASN A 29 -10.43 -2.19 15.68
N ILE A 30 -10.41 -3.06 14.68
CA ILE A 30 -9.55 -2.91 13.51
C ILE A 30 -10.39 -2.64 12.27
N TYR A 31 -10.08 -1.53 11.61
CA TYR A 31 -10.65 -1.19 10.32
C TYR A 31 -9.53 -1.28 9.27
N ILE A 32 -9.70 -2.15 8.28
CA ILE A 32 -8.77 -2.28 7.17
C ILE A 32 -9.36 -1.60 5.94
N PHE A 33 -8.52 -0.86 5.25
CA PHE A 33 -8.88 -0.13 4.07
C PHE A 33 -7.83 -0.39 3.00
N ARG A 34 -8.23 -1.05 1.92
CA ARG A 34 -7.35 -1.34 0.79
C ARG A 34 -7.57 -0.29 -0.30
N PHE A 35 -6.52 0.16 -0.97
CA PHE A 35 -6.62 1.19 -2.01
C PHE A 35 -5.55 1.06 -3.10
N GLY A 36 -5.84 1.62 -4.27
CA GLY A 36 -4.93 1.67 -5.42
C GLY A 36 -5.63 2.14 -6.69
N ARG A 37 -4.88 2.32 -7.78
CA ARG A 37 -5.42 2.74 -9.10
C ARG A 37 -5.92 1.53 -9.89
N ASP A 38 -5.03 0.60 -10.19
CA ASP A 38 -5.38 -0.59 -10.97
C ASP A 38 -5.62 -1.82 -10.06
N ARG A 39 -4.87 -1.90 -8.96
CA ARG A 39 -4.93 -2.99 -7.98
C ARG A 39 -4.95 -2.44 -6.55
N LEU A 40 -5.71 -3.08 -5.66
CA LEU A 40 -5.88 -2.68 -4.27
C LEU A 40 -4.75 -3.25 -3.37
N ASP A 41 -3.52 -2.91 -3.72
CA ASP A 41 -2.31 -3.47 -3.10
C ASP A 41 -1.80 -2.64 -1.90
N ASN A 42 -2.23 -1.39 -1.80
CA ASN A 42 -1.96 -0.57 -0.62
C ASN A 42 -3.02 -0.80 0.44
N ARG A 43 -2.65 -0.67 1.71
CA ARG A 43 -3.59 -0.78 2.84
C ARG A 43 -3.34 0.26 3.92
N LEU A 44 -4.42 0.68 4.55
CA LEU A 44 -4.45 1.35 5.84
C LEU A 44 -5.07 0.40 6.86
N ILE A 45 -4.42 0.23 8.00
CA ILE A 45 -4.92 -0.52 9.15
C ILE A 45 -5.15 0.50 10.26
N ILE A 46 -6.40 0.77 10.58
CA ILE A 46 -6.78 1.74 11.59
C ILE A 46 -7.21 1.01 12.84
N ARG A 47 -6.48 1.24 13.93
CA ARG A 47 -6.87 0.82 15.27
C ARG A 47 -7.68 1.92 15.90
N TYR A 48 -8.85 1.56 16.42
CA TYR A 48 -9.74 2.54 17.04
C TYR A 48 -10.46 1.96 18.25
N SER A 49 -10.72 2.86 19.20
CA SER A 49 -11.52 2.60 20.38
C SER A 49 -12.85 3.35 20.29
N HIS A 50 -13.81 2.98 21.14
CA HIS A 50 -15.03 3.75 21.35
C HIS A 50 -14.89 4.52 22.67
N LYS A 51 -15.16 5.82 22.64
CA LYS A 51 -15.34 6.59 23.88
C LYS A 51 -16.62 6.14 24.57
N TRP A 52 -16.77 6.49 25.85
CA TRP A 52 -18.00 6.26 26.62
C TRP A 52 -19.24 6.87 25.94
N THR A 53 -19.08 7.94 25.16
CA THR A 53 -20.12 8.55 24.32
C THR A 53 -20.46 7.77 23.04
N GLY A 54 -19.85 6.60 22.81
CA GLY A 54 -19.97 5.82 21.59
C GLY A 54 -19.19 6.36 20.40
N ARG A 55 -18.55 7.53 20.51
CA ARG A 55 -17.75 8.12 19.41
C ARG A 55 -16.46 7.34 19.21
N GLN A 56 -16.17 7.02 17.94
CA GLN A 56 -14.92 6.37 17.55
C GLN A 56 -13.74 7.33 17.74
N ARG A 57 -12.68 6.85 18.40
CA ARG A 57 -11.39 7.51 18.53
C ARG A 57 -10.34 6.68 17.80
N ILE A 58 -9.68 7.28 16.82
CA ILE A 58 -8.49 6.69 16.20
C ILE A 58 -7.39 6.66 17.25
N ASN A 59 -6.78 5.49 17.43
CA ASN A 59 -5.62 5.30 18.29
C ASN A 59 -4.35 5.30 17.44
N GLU A 60 -4.39 4.60 16.30
CA GLU A 60 -3.23 4.40 15.41
C GLU A 60 -3.69 4.15 13.98
N ILE A 61 -2.91 4.62 13.00
CA ILE A 61 -3.07 4.30 11.59
C ILE A 61 -1.76 3.76 11.02
N ASP A 62 -1.73 2.48 10.63
CA ASP A 62 -0.63 1.86 9.90
C ASP A 62 -0.91 1.92 8.39
N LEU A 63 -0.06 2.64 7.65
CA LEU A 63 -0.01 2.67 6.20
C LEU A 63 1.03 1.68 5.67
N ARG A 64 0.57 0.76 4.82
CA ARG A 64 1.43 -0.11 4.02
C ARG A 64 1.18 0.11 2.55
N LEU A 65 2.17 0.67 1.87
CA LEU A 65 2.19 0.81 0.43
C LEU A 65 2.77 -0.45 -0.21
N HIS A 66 2.34 -0.75 -1.43
CA HIS A 66 2.87 -1.87 -2.21
C HIS A 66 4.40 -1.76 -2.38
N LYS A 67 5.14 -2.84 -2.14
CA LYS A 67 6.62 -2.89 -2.17
C LYS A 67 7.32 -1.94 -1.18
N GLN A 68 6.61 -1.38 -0.21
CA GLN A 68 7.20 -0.67 0.92
C GLN A 68 7.81 -1.66 1.91
N LYS A 69 9.06 -1.43 2.33
CA LYS A 69 9.76 -2.32 3.27
C LYS A 69 9.18 -2.29 4.69
N HIS A 70 8.90 -1.10 5.21
CA HIS A 70 8.40 -0.91 6.56
C HIS A 70 7.12 -0.07 6.55
N PRO A 71 6.08 -0.46 7.30
CA PRO A 71 4.88 0.34 7.47
C PRO A 71 5.20 1.74 8.00
N ARG A 72 4.33 2.70 7.74
CA ARG A 72 4.36 4.02 8.39
C ARG A 72 3.18 4.16 9.31
N ILE A 73 3.46 4.57 10.54
CA ILE A 73 2.48 4.69 11.60
C ILE A 73 2.18 6.18 11.80
N PHE A 74 0.91 6.51 11.99
CA PHE A 74 0.41 7.87 12.23
C PHE A 74 -0.60 7.85 13.38
N ASP A 75 -0.66 8.93 14.15
CA ASP A 75 -1.58 9.03 15.29
C ASP A 75 -2.98 9.48 14.86
N ASN A 76 -3.06 10.21 13.74
CA ASN A 76 -4.31 10.82 13.28
C ASN A 76 -4.39 10.96 11.76
N GLU A 77 -5.60 11.29 11.29
CA GLU A 77 -5.90 11.45 9.86
C GLU A 77 -5.12 12.60 9.20
N SER A 78 -4.84 13.68 9.93
CA SER A 78 -4.14 14.84 9.37
C SER A 78 -2.69 14.51 9.01
N GLU A 79 -1.96 13.83 9.89
CA GLU A 79 -0.59 13.36 9.63
C GLU A 79 -0.53 12.38 8.47
N LEU A 80 -1.46 11.42 8.45
CA LEU A 80 -1.60 10.50 7.33
C LEU A 80 -1.80 11.27 6.01
N LEU A 81 -2.73 12.23 6.00
CA LEU A 81 -3.07 12.97 4.80
C LEU A 81 -1.88 13.80 4.30
N GLN A 82 -1.18 14.50 5.19
CA GLN A 82 0.03 15.24 4.86
C GLN A 82 1.10 14.33 4.22
N TYR A 83 1.28 13.13 4.77
CA TYR A 83 2.19 12.15 4.19
C TYR A 83 1.76 11.71 2.78
N LEU A 84 0.49 11.38 2.59
CA LEU A 84 -0.02 10.92 1.29
C LEU A 84 0.14 12.02 0.22
N GLU A 85 -0.21 13.26 0.55
CA GLU A 85 -0.08 14.42 -0.35
C GLU A 85 1.37 14.64 -0.80
N GLY A 86 2.35 14.49 0.11
CA GLY A 86 3.76 14.71 -0.20
C GLY A 86 4.49 13.53 -0.87
N HIS A 87 4.05 12.29 -0.62
CA HIS A 87 4.85 11.10 -0.90
C HIS A 87 4.19 10.04 -1.79
N LEU A 88 2.86 9.96 -1.86
CA LEU A 88 2.19 8.82 -2.50
C LEU A 88 2.56 8.67 -3.98
N LEU A 89 2.39 9.75 -4.76
CA LEU A 89 2.68 9.73 -6.20
C LEU A 89 4.16 9.46 -6.50
N LYS A 90 5.07 10.05 -5.69
CA LYS A 90 6.52 9.83 -5.81
C LYS A 90 6.88 8.38 -5.54
N HIS A 91 6.24 7.77 -4.54
CA HIS A 91 6.45 6.37 -4.21
C HIS A 91 6.01 5.45 -5.36
N GLU A 92 4.83 5.70 -5.95
CA GLU A 92 4.34 4.90 -7.08
C GLU A 92 5.24 5.00 -8.31
N ALA A 93 5.69 6.20 -8.67
CA ALA A 93 6.66 6.38 -9.75
C ALA A 93 7.94 5.58 -9.50
N LYS A 94 8.44 5.57 -8.26
CA LYS A 94 9.63 4.81 -7.88
C LYS A 94 9.42 3.29 -7.96
N VAL A 95 8.23 2.80 -7.62
CA VAL A 95 7.89 1.37 -7.73
C VAL A 95 7.81 0.96 -9.21
N ARG A 96 7.07 1.70 -10.04
CA ARG A 96 6.96 1.42 -11.48
C ARG A 96 8.33 1.40 -12.18
N ALA A 97 9.18 2.39 -11.92
CA ALA A 97 10.52 2.44 -12.50
C ALA A 97 11.42 1.27 -12.06
N ARG A 98 11.18 0.67 -10.88
CA ARG A 98 11.90 -0.53 -10.43
C ARG A 98 11.37 -1.78 -11.10
N GLU A 99 10.07 -1.88 -11.29
CA GLU A 99 9.42 -3.01 -11.95
C GLU A 99 9.81 -3.07 -13.44
N GLU A 100 9.80 -1.94 -14.14
CA GLU A 100 10.27 -1.85 -15.53
C GLU A 100 11.75 -2.28 -15.67
N LYS A 101 12.60 -1.89 -14.71
CA LYS A 101 14.01 -2.32 -14.69
C LYS A 101 14.16 -3.81 -14.43
N ALA A 102 13.35 -4.36 -13.53
CA ALA A 102 13.37 -5.78 -13.22
C ALA A 102 12.90 -6.61 -14.42
N GLN A 103 11.84 -6.17 -15.12
CA GLN A 103 11.32 -6.83 -16.33
C GLN A 103 12.39 -6.87 -17.44
N LYS A 104 13.02 -5.73 -17.75
CA LYS A 104 14.11 -5.68 -18.73
C LYS A 104 15.31 -6.54 -18.35
N ALA A 105 15.62 -6.67 -17.05
CA ALA A 105 16.70 -7.53 -16.59
C ALA A 105 16.38 -9.02 -16.76
N HIS A 106 15.11 -9.41 -16.58
CA HIS A 106 14.66 -10.77 -16.84
C HIS A 106 14.69 -11.10 -18.34
N GLU A 107 14.13 -10.23 -19.20
CA GLU A 107 14.15 -10.41 -20.67
C GLU A 107 15.59 -10.58 -21.21
N ASN A 108 16.52 -9.71 -20.78
CA ASN A 108 17.93 -9.79 -21.22
C ASN A 108 18.68 -11.05 -20.72
N ASN A 109 18.21 -11.70 -19.66
CA ASN A 109 18.81 -12.93 -19.16
C ASN A 109 18.25 -14.16 -19.88
N ASP A 110 16.94 -14.17 -20.17
CA ASP A 110 16.30 -15.24 -20.95
C ASP A 110 16.89 -15.30 -22.38
N ASP A 111 17.17 -14.14 -22.99
CA ASP A 111 17.85 -14.06 -24.30
C ASP A 111 19.29 -14.61 -24.30
N LYS A 112 19.98 -14.55 -23.15
CA LYS A 112 21.36 -15.07 -23.01
C LYS A 112 21.41 -16.58 -22.78
N GLU A 113 20.42 -17.16 -22.11
CA GLU A 113 20.36 -18.61 -21.88
C GLU A 113 19.96 -19.40 -23.14
N HIS A 114 19.28 -18.77 -24.11
CA HIS A 114 18.94 -19.40 -25.40
C HIS A 114 20.09 -19.43 -26.43
N GLN A 115 21.29 -19.00 -26.06
CA GLN A 115 22.46 -18.94 -26.94
C GLN A 115 23.57 -19.90 -26.47
N VAL A 116 23.21 -21.16 -26.23
CA VAL A 116 24.19 -22.27 -26.16
C VAL A 116 24.43 -22.77 -27.60
N PRO A 117 25.64 -22.66 -28.16
CA PRO A 117 25.93 -23.23 -29.47
C PRO A 117 26.03 -24.75 -29.34
N ASP A 118 25.13 -25.47 -30.03
CA ASP A 118 25.24 -26.90 -30.33
C ASP A 118 26.48 -27.14 -31.22
N GLY A 119 27.66 -27.13 -30.62
CA GLY A 119 28.90 -27.05 -31.39
C GLY A 119 30.15 -27.47 -30.63
N ALA A 120 30.12 -28.59 -29.92
CA ALA A 120 31.34 -29.31 -29.55
C ALA A 120 31.05 -30.78 -29.21
N SER A 121 30.95 -31.63 -30.23
CA SER A 121 31.34 -33.04 -30.09
C SER A 121 32.30 -33.36 -31.22
N LYS A 122 33.54 -33.65 -30.80
CA LYS A 122 34.64 -34.18 -31.62
C LYS A 122 34.41 -35.66 -31.87
#